data_AF-A0A8E2FAS1-F1
#
_entry.id   AF-A0A8E2FAS1-F1
#
_cell.length_a   1.000
_cell.length_b   1.000
_cell.length_c   1.000
_cell.angle_alpha   90.00
_cell.angle_beta   90.00
_cell.angle_gamma   90.00
#
_symmetry.space_group_name_H-M   'P 1'
#
loop_
_entity.id
_entity.type
_entity.pdbx_description
1 polymer ?
#
loop_
_entity_poly.entity_id
_entity_poly.type
_entity_poly.pdbx_seq_one_letter_code
_entity_poly.pdbx_strand_id
1 'polypeptide(L)'
;STKTLNVYHTAYHRDYRITNSGDEPVYYVCNLHFHLNTPDVTLHAGSEKTDPTLGAAEFSSMFSKSIMIALGDPGANSDVPWHEIVRTSNPLLQSEFKFTVDTPRYHDSAHGQAKGHSGTTFIWKRSSETEVGDGAAHSLQNFKLVDEGTGETVATFANNGLGGWKKKGRFRIVEGVYGGDWENLVLLSCLSLIEKAGGGA
;
A
#
# COMPACT_ATOMS: atom_id res chain seq x y z
N SER A 1 4.46 15.38 -9.75
CA SER A 1 3.02 15.34 -10.07
C SER A 1 2.32 14.42 -9.08
N THR A 2 0.98 14.33 -9.10
CA THR A 2 0.24 13.40 -8.24
C THR A 2 -0.69 12.55 -9.11
N LYS A 3 -0.62 11.23 -8.94
CA LYS A 3 -1.53 10.26 -9.57
C LYS A 3 -2.71 9.97 -8.65
N THR A 4 -3.89 9.78 -9.23
CA THR A 4 -5.09 9.34 -8.51
C THR A 4 -5.50 7.95 -8.98
N LEU A 5 -5.74 7.05 -8.03
CA LEU A 5 -6.24 5.70 -8.29
C LEU A 5 -7.48 5.44 -7.43
N ASN A 6 -8.51 4.82 -8.00
CA ASN A 6 -9.73 4.46 -7.27
C ASN A 6 -9.75 2.96 -6.99
N VAL A 7 -10.09 2.58 -5.76
CA VAL A 7 -10.15 1.17 -5.31
C VAL A 7 -11.60 0.74 -5.17
N TYR A 8 -11.97 -0.33 -5.87
CA TYR A 8 -13.31 -0.91 -5.86
C TYR A 8 -13.26 -2.36 -5.40
N HIS A 9 -14.28 -2.81 -4.67
CA HIS A 9 -14.50 -4.23 -4.44
C HIS A 9 -14.86 -4.92 -5.76
N THR A 10 -14.33 -6.11 -5.99
CA THR A 10 -14.77 -6.95 -7.11
C THR A 10 -16.10 -7.66 -6.75
N ALA A 11 -16.62 -8.48 -7.66
CA ALA A 11 -17.76 -9.36 -7.35
C ALA A 11 -17.46 -10.33 -6.20
N TYR A 12 -16.18 -10.69 -6.02
CA TYR A 12 -15.70 -11.32 -4.80
C TYR A 12 -15.36 -10.21 -3.80
N HIS A 13 -16.23 -9.99 -2.82
CA HIS A 13 -16.21 -8.82 -1.93
C HIS A 13 -14.90 -8.57 -1.17
N ARG A 14 -13.94 -9.50 -1.19
CA ARG A 14 -12.63 -9.34 -0.56
C ARG A 14 -11.59 -8.76 -1.51
N ASP A 15 -11.64 -9.10 -2.79
CA ASP A 15 -10.65 -8.67 -3.77
C ASP A 15 -10.93 -7.23 -4.24
N TYR A 16 -9.87 -6.55 -4.65
CA TYR A 16 -9.98 -5.19 -5.17
C TYR A 16 -9.62 -5.10 -6.65
N ARG A 17 -10.32 -4.22 -7.34
CA ARG A 17 -9.93 -3.70 -8.66
C ARG A 17 -9.57 -2.24 -8.51
N ILE A 18 -8.40 -1.87 -9.00
CA ILE A 18 -7.88 -0.51 -8.97
C ILE A 18 -7.95 0.07 -10.36
N THR A 19 -8.50 1.28 -10.45
CA THR A 19 -8.65 2.01 -11.70
C THR A 19 -7.91 3.34 -11.67
N ASN A 20 -7.50 3.83 -12.83
CA ASN A 20 -6.96 5.17 -12.97
C ASN A 20 -8.07 6.24 -12.93
N SER A 21 -7.72 7.51 -13.19
CA SER A 21 -8.69 8.61 -13.21
C SER A 21 -9.69 8.56 -14.37
N GLY A 22 -9.39 7.78 -15.41
CA GLY A 22 -10.29 7.50 -16.53
C GLY A 22 -11.16 6.26 -16.32
N ASP A 23 -11.22 5.71 -15.10
CA ASP A 23 -11.94 4.48 -14.72
C ASP A 23 -11.47 3.21 -15.46
N GLU A 24 -10.29 3.24 -16.07
CA GLU A 24 -9.66 2.06 -16.68
C GLU A 24 -8.99 1.22 -15.58
N PRO A 25 -9.25 -0.11 -15.53
CA PRO A 25 -8.63 -0.98 -14.55
C PRO A 25 -7.16 -1.21 -14.88
N VAL A 26 -6.31 -0.98 -13.88
CA VAL A 26 -4.85 -1.02 -14.00
C VAL A 26 -4.20 -2.01 -13.04
N TYR A 27 -4.86 -2.32 -11.92
CA TYR A 27 -4.40 -3.36 -11.00
C TYR A 27 -5.54 -4.21 -10.45
N TYR A 28 -5.20 -5.46 -10.13
CA TYR A 28 -6.03 -6.38 -9.38
C TYR A 28 -5.32 -6.73 -8.07
N VAL A 29 -6.09 -6.82 -6.99
CA VAL A 29 -5.59 -7.21 -5.68
C VAL A 29 -6.37 -8.42 -5.21
N CYS A 30 -5.69 -9.54 -5.04
CA CYS A 30 -6.27 -10.73 -4.47
C CYS A 30 -6.01 -10.73 -2.96
N ASN A 31 -7.07 -10.89 -2.18
CA ASN A 31 -6.98 -10.99 -0.72
C ASN A 31 -7.39 -12.39 -0.29
N LEU A 32 -6.41 -13.15 0.18
CA LEU A 32 -6.54 -14.51 0.65
C LEU A 32 -6.47 -14.51 2.17
N HIS A 33 -7.33 -15.33 2.79
CA HIS A 33 -7.36 -15.49 4.23
C HIS A 33 -7.17 -16.98 4.54
N PHE A 34 -6.22 -17.30 5.42
CA PHE A 34 -6.06 -18.64 6.01
C PHE A 34 -5.69 -19.77 5.05
N HIS A 35 -4.88 -19.49 4.02
CA HIS A 35 -4.29 -20.52 3.17
C HIS A 35 -2.83 -20.78 3.55
N LEU A 36 -2.47 -22.05 3.80
CA LEU A 36 -1.07 -22.46 3.98
C LEU A 36 -0.29 -22.19 2.69
N ASN A 37 0.89 -21.59 2.82
CA ASN A 37 1.86 -21.35 1.74
C ASN A 37 1.36 -20.46 0.59
N THR A 38 0.39 -19.58 0.85
CA THR A 38 -0.04 -18.57 -0.14
C THR A 38 0.00 -17.19 0.51
N PRO A 39 0.51 -16.15 -0.17
CA PRO A 39 0.47 -14.80 0.36
C PRO A 39 -0.96 -14.34 0.67
N ASP A 40 -1.12 -13.60 1.76
CA ASP A 40 -2.41 -13.07 2.19
C ASP A 40 -2.93 -11.96 1.26
N VAL A 41 -2.00 -11.21 0.63
CA VAL A 41 -2.33 -10.19 -0.37
C VAL A 41 -1.39 -10.32 -1.56
N THR A 42 -1.92 -10.30 -2.78
CA THR A 42 -1.11 -10.20 -4.01
C THR A 42 -1.59 -9.06 -4.89
N LEU A 43 -0.66 -8.32 -5.48
CA LEU A 43 -0.90 -7.24 -6.44
C LEU A 43 -0.57 -7.73 -7.85
N HIS A 44 -1.43 -7.46 -8.82
CA HIS A 44 -1.27 -7.93 -10.20
C HIS A 44 -1.33 -6.77 -11.21
N ALA A 45 -0.55 -6.90 -12.29
CA ALA A 45 -0.45 -5.95 -13.40
C ALA A 45 -1.60 -6.11 -14.41
N GLY A 46 -2.79 -5.64 -14.05
CA GLY A 46 -3.96 -5.70 -14.93
C GLY A 46 -5.27 -5.74 -14.17
N SER A 47 -6.32 -6.26 -14.79
CA SER A 47 -7.68 -6.24 -14.23
C SER A 47 -8.12 -7.55 -13.59
N GLU A 48 -7.29 -8.58 -13.65
CA GLU A 48 -7.61 -9.96 -13.26
C GLU A 48 -6.52 -10.61 -12.39
N LYS A 49 -6.92 -11.61 -11.58
CA LYS A 49 -6.00 -12.35 -10.70
C LYS A 49 -4.95 -13.20 -11.42
N THR A 50 -5.12 -13.44 -12.72
CA THR A 50 -4.21 -14.23 -13.54
C THR A 50 -3.12 -13.37 -14.19
N ASP A 51 -3.24 -12.05 -14.06
CA ASP A 51 -2.24 -11.12 -14.57
C ASP A 51 -0.93 -11.22 -13.76
N PRO A 52 0.22 -10.78 -14.32
CA PRO A 52 1.51 -10.94 -13.67
C PRO A 52 1.55 -10.35 -12.25
N THR A 53 2.09 -11.11 -11.30
CA THR A 53 2.25 -10.66 -9.91
C THR A 53 3.34 -9.58 -9.82
N LEU A 54 2.99 -8.45 -9.23
CA LEU A 54 3.86 -7.30 -9.00
C LEU A 54 4.36 -7.21 -7.57
N GLY A 55 3.75 -7.95 -6.65
CA GLY A 55 4.12 -7.93 -5.25
C GLY A 55 3.18 -8.78 -4.40
N ALA A 56 3.65 -9.12 -3.21
CA ALA A 56 2.94 -9.96 -2.28
C ALA A 56 3.13 -9.49 -0.84
N ALA A 57 2.17 -9.79 0.01
CA ALA A 57 2.27 -9.58 1.45
C ALA A 57 1.88 -10.84 2.22
N GLU A 58 2.57 -11.05 3.33
CA GLU A 58 2.34 -12.15 4.26
C GLU A 58 2.13 -11.63 5.68
N PHE A 59 1.14 -12.19 6.35
CA PHE A 59 0.82 -11.96 7.75
C PHE A 59 1.38 -13.15 8.54
N SER A 60 2.61 -13.00 9.08
CA SER A 60 3.35 -14.10 9.73
C SER A 60 2.59 -14.83 10.86
N SER A 61 1.53 -14.22 11.40
CA SER A 61 0.52 -14.85 12.27
C SER A 61 -0.65 -13.90 12.50
N MET A 62 -1.83 -14.42 12.86
CA MET A 62 -2.96 -13.64 13.39
C MET A 62 -2.57 -12.74 14.57
N PHE A 63 -1.58 -13.15 15.37
CA PHE A 63 -1.11 -12.40 16.53
C PHE A 63 0.12 -11.52 16.24
N SER A 64 0.73 -11.68 15.05
CA SER A 64 1.88 -10.85 14.68
C SER A 64 1.42 -9.44 14.38
N LYS A 65 2.16 -8.46 14.92
CA LYS A 65 1.95 -7.04 14.65
C LYS A 65 2.63 -6.58 13.37
N SER A 66 3.40 -7.45 12.71
CA SER A 66 4.08 -7.14 11.46
C SER A 66 3.36 -7.72 10.24
N ILE A 67 3.64 -7.09 9.11
CA ILE A 67 3.30 -7.52 7.76
C ILE A 67 4.63 -7.60 7.01
N MET A 68 4.89 -8.70 6.33
CA MET A 68 6.00 -8.78 5.39
C MET A 68 5.47 -8.40 4.01
N ILE A 69 6.18 -7.56 3.27
CA ILE A 69 5.86 -7.21 1.88
C ILE A 69 7.06 -7.47 0.97
N ALA A 70 6.80 -7.89 -0.26
CA ALA A 70 7.78 -8.15 -1.30
C ALA A 70 7.32 -7.49 -2.61
N LEU A 71 8.24 -6.85 -3.34
CA LEU A 71 8.00 -6.32 -4.68
C LEU A 71 8.54 -7.29 -5.72
N GLY A 72 7.73 -7.65 -6.71
CA GLY A 72 7.96 -8.77 -7.62
C GLY A 72 7.18 -10.01 -7.23
N ASP A 73 7.38 -11.09 -7.99
CA ASP A 73 6.67 -12.36 -7.78
C ASP A 73 7.53 -13.33 -6.94
N PRO A 74 7.24 -13.50 -5.63
CA PRO A 74 7.98 -14.45 -4.79
C PRO A 74 7.74 -15.92 -5.15
N GLY A 75 6.65 -16.24 -5.88
CA GLY A 75 6.38 -17.58 -6.38
C GLY A 75 7.23 -17.93 -7.61
N ALA A 76 7.64 -16.93 -8.38
CA ALA A 76 8.53 -17.10 -9.52
C ALA A 76 10.02 -16.90 -9.17
N ASN A 77 10.33 -16.10 -8.14
CA ASN A 77 11.69 -15.81 -7.72
C ASN A 77 11.80 -15.80 -6.18
N SER A 78 12.54 -16.75 -5.62
CA SER A 78 12.77 -16.86 -4.18
C SER A 78 13.68 -15.78 -3.59
N ASP A 79 14.40 -15.05 -4.43
CA ASP A 79 15.39 -14.05 -4.00
C ASP A 79 14.82 -12.64 -3.89
N VAL A 80 13.50 -12.49 -4.05
CA VAL A 80 12.81 -11.21 -3.86
C VAL A 80 12.98 -10.76 -2.39
N PRO A 81 13.49 -9.54 -2.13
CA PRO A 81 13.66 -9.05 -0.78
C PRO A 81 12.31 -8.79 -0.11
N TRP A 82 12.18 -9.29 1.12
CA TRP A 82 11.04 -9.02 1.97
C TRP A 82 11.33 -7.88 2.94
N HIS A 83 10.38 -6.96 3.06
CA HIS A 83 10.44 -5.80 3.95
C HIS A 83 9.37 -5.91 5.02
N GLU A 84 9.76 -5.68 6.27
CA GLU A 84 8.83 -5.73 7.39
C GLU A 84 8.16 -4.37 7.60
N ILE A 85 6.83 -4.35 7.63
CA ILE A 85 6.02 -3.25 8.13
C ILE A 85 5.70 -3.53 9.59
N VAL A 86 6.18 -2.68 10.48
CA VAL A 86 6.01 -2.82 11.93
C VAL A 86 5.11 -1.71 12.46
N ARG A 87 4.13 -2.06 13.29
CA ARG A 87 3.39 -1.08 14.07
C ARG A 87 4.29 -0.48 15.15
N THR A 88 4.55 0.82 15.09
CA THR A 88 5.43 1.52 16.03
C THR A 88 4.68 2.25 17.14
N SER A 89 3.40 2.56 16.95
CA SER A 89 2.61 3.28 17.94
C SER A 89 1.86 2.36 18.91
N ASN A 90 1.52 2.92 20.08
CA ASN A 90 0.65 2.26 21.04
C ASN A 90 -0.74 2.02 20.41
N PRO A 91 -1.35 0.82 20.55
CA PRO A 91 -2.68 0.54 20.05
C PRO A 91 -3.80 1.51 20.48
N LEU A 92 -3.60 2.20 21.61
CA LEU A 92 -4.50 3.21 22.17
C LEU A 92 -4.30 4.62 21.57
N LEU A 93 -3.27 4.82 20.74
CA LEU A 93 -2.93 6.08 20.05
C LEU A 93 -3.19 5.96 18.53
N GLN A 94 -2.94 7.04 17.77
CA GLN A 94 -2.96 6.99 16.30
C GLN A 94 -2.05 5.86 15.80
N SER A 95 -2.57 5.01 14.92
CA SER A 95 -1.83 3.86 14.42
C SER A 95 -0.77 4.31 13.41
N GLU A 96 0.50 4.07 13.76
CA GLU A 96 1.66 4.32 12.92
C GLU A 96 2.31 2.98 12.56
N PHE A 97 2.62 2.82 11.27
CA PHE A 97 3.24 1.62 10.72
C PHE A 97 4.46 2.03 9.90
N LYS A 98 5.63 1.51 10.26
CA LYS A 98 6.93 1.93 9.74
C LYS A 98 7.56 0.79 8.95
N PHE A 99 8.19 1.12 7.83
CA PHE A 99 8.94 0.17 7.02
C PHE A 99 10.08 0.89 6.27
N THR A 100 11.15 0.16 5.99
CA THR A 100 12.34 0.68 5.30
C THR A 100 12.59 -0.15 4.05
N VAL A 101 12.77 0.54 2.91
CA VAL A 101 13.05 -0.09 1.62
C VAL A 101 14.19 0.63 0.91
N ASP A 102 14.90 -0.08 0.06
CA ASP A 102 15.86 0.53 -0.85
C ASP A 102 15.10 1.05 -2.08
N THR A 103 14.85 2.36 -2.12
CA THR A 103 14.23 3.01 -3.27
C THR A 103 15.09 4.21 -3.72
N PRO A 104 15.45 4.30 -5.01
CA PRO A 104 16.15 5.46 -5.54
C PRO A 104 15.31 6.72 -5.37
N ARG A 105 15.92 7.82 -4.90
CA ARG A 105 15.27 9.13 -4.80
C ARG A 105 15.84 10.10 -5.83
N TYR A 106 15.00 10.58 -6.75
CA TYR A 106 15.44 11.37 -7.91
C TYR A 106 15.64 12.87 -7.62
N HIS A 107 15.04 13.39 -6.55
CA HIS A 107 15.01 14.84 -6.29
C HIS A 107 16.32 15.44 -5.75
N ASP A 108 17.27 14.59 -5.33
CA ASP A 108 18.58 15.02 -4.80
C ASP A 108 19.70 15.08 -5.86
N SER A 109 19.39 14.76 -7.12
CA SER A 109 20.37 14.62 -8.18
C SER A 109 20.46 15.86 -9.07
N ALA A 110 20.97 16.98 -8.54
CA ALA A 110 21.41 18.12 -9.37
C ALA A 110 22.52 17.74 -10.39
N HIS A 111 23.11 16.54 -10.26
CA HIS A 111 24.14 15.99 -11.15
C HIS A 111 23.87 14.55 -11.61
N GLY A 112 22.61 14.09 -11.66
CA GLY A 112 22.25 12.81 -12.29
C GLY A 112 22.79 11.55 -11.62
N GLN A 113 23.37 11.65 -10.42
CA GLN A 113 23.75 10.49 -9.62
C GLN A 113 22.82 10.40 -8.41
N ALA A 114 22.08 9.30 -8.32
CA ALA A 114 21.37 8.93 -7.10
C ALA A 114 22.41 8.80 -5.98
N LYS A 115 22.25 9.53 -4.87
CA LYS A 115 23.03 9.25 -3.66
C LYS A 115 22.71 7.81 -3.25
N GLY A 116 23.75 7.06 -2.90
CA GLY A 116 23.71 5.61 -2.72
C GLY A 116 22.58 5.10 -1.82
N HIS A 117 22.24 3.82 -2.02
CA HIS A 117 21.22 2.97 -1.40
C HIS A 117 21.22 2.98 0.14
N SER A 118 20.90 4.13 0.74
CA SER A 118 20.51 4.23 2.13
C SER A 118 19.01 4.00 2.16
N GLY A 119 18.57 2.86 2.70
CA GLY A 119 17.17 2.52 2.82
C GLY A 119 16.32 3.72 3.29
N THR A 120 15.29 4.05 2.52
CA THR A 120 14.36 5.13 2.85
C THR A 120 13.28 4.56 3.73
N THR A 121 13.00 5.28 4.81
CA THR A 121 12.00 4.86 5.79
C THR A 121 10.71 5.64 5.61
N PHE A 122 9.60 4.90 5.58
CA PHE A 122 8.27 5.45 5.42
C PHE A 122 7.38 5.10 6.60
N ILE A 123 6.41 5.97 6.89
CA ILE A 123 5.46 5.79 7.98
C ILE A 123 4.04 5.99 7.44
N TRP A 124 3.26 4.92 7.43
CA TRP A 124 1.80 5.01 7.30
C TRP A 124 1.22 5.49 8.64
N LYS A 125 0.56 6.64 8.61
CA LYS A 125 -0.15 7.20 9.76
C LYS A 125 -1.63 7.23 9.47
N ARG A 126 -2.45 6.82 10.44
CA ARG A 126 -3.87 7.12 10.39
C ARG A 126 -4.07 8.63 10.37
N SER A 127 -4.95 9.09 9.49
CA SER A 127 -5.14 10.51 9.20
C SER A 127 -6.63 10.86 9.18
N SER A 128 -6.99 12.11 9.49
CA SER A 128 -8.38 12.58 9.41
C SER A 128 -8.76 12.91 7.97
N GLU A 129 -10.06 12.96 7.66
CA GLU A 129 -10.56 13.37 6.33
C GLU A 129 -9.95 14.69 5.84
N THR A 130 -9.77 15.66 6.74
CA THR A 130 -9.21 16.98 6.43
C THR A 130 -7.81 16.96 5.85
N GLU A 131 -7.02 15.90 6.13
CA GLU A 131 -5.65 15.76 5.65
C GLU A 131 -5.55 14.91 4.37
N VAL A 132 -6.52 14.02 4.14
CA VAL A 132 -6.52 13.07 3.01
C VAL A 132 -7.39 13.59 1.84
N GLY A 133 -8.44 14.34 2.15
CA GLY A 133 -9.45 14.87 1.23
C GLY A 133 -10.47 13.82 0.76
N ASP A 134 -11.77 14.18 0.76
CA ASP A 134 -12.92 13.35 0.35
C ASP A 134 -13.07 11.97 1.03
N GLY A 135 -12.33 11.68 2.09
CA GLY A 135 -12.45 10.41 2.85
C GLY A 135 -13.51 10.51 3.93
N ALA A 136 -14.13 9.42 4.37
CA ALA A 136 -15.12 9.52 5.44
C ALA A 136 -14.46 10.02 6.76
N ALA A 137 -14.95 11.15 7.30
CA ALA A 137 -14.47 11.89 8.49
C ALA A 137 -13.87 11.05 9.62
N HIS A 138 -14.49 9.90 9.91
CA HIS A 138 -14.18 9.08 11.07
C HIS A 138 -13.64 7.69 10.72
N SER A 139 -13.34 7.42 9.45
CA SER A 139 -12.83 6.11 9.05
C SER A 139 -11.52 5.79 9.78
N LEU A 140 -11.43 4.56 10.30
CA LEU A 140 -10.17 4.05 10.85
C LEU A 140 -9.15 3.76 9.75
N GLN A 141 -9.59 3.80 8.48
CA GLN A 141 -8.84 3.38 7.29
C GLN A 141 -8.50 4.56 6.36
N ASN A 142 -8.45 5.78 6.91
CA ASN A 142 -7.83 6.91 6.22
C ASN A 142 -6.35 6.96 6.59
N PHE A 143 -5.47 6.98 5.60
CA PHE A 143 -4.03 6.89 5.81
C PHE A 143 -3.26 7.95 5.03
N LYS A 144 -2.14 8.39 5.58
CA LYS A 144 -1.09 9.14 4.88
C LYS A 144 0.25 8.43 5.02
N LEU A 145 1.01 8.37 3.95
CA LEU A 145 2.37 7.85 3.92
C LEU A 145 3.33 9.03 3.99
N VAL A 146 4.22 9.01 4.98
CA VAL A 146 5.21 10.05 5.21
C VAL A 146 6.60 9.48 4.95
N ASP A 147 7.42 10.18 4.16
CA ASP A 147 8.86 9.95 4.11
C ASP A 147 9.47 10.48 5.42
N GLU A 148 10.06 9.60 6.23
CA GLU A 148 10.58 9.98 7.55
C GLU A 148 11.74 10.97 7.48
N GLY A 149 12.56 10.89 6.43
CA GLY A 149 13.73 11.76 6.27
C GLY A 149 13.35 13.21 5.95
N THR A 150 12.20 13.43 5.31
CA THR A 150 11.76 14.78 4.89
C THR A 150 10.51 15.28 5.58
N GLY A 151 9.72 14.40 6.18
CA GLY A 151 8.41 14.73 6.75
C GLY A 151 7.33 14.98 5.69
N GLU A 152 7.63 14.80 4.41
CA GLU A 152 6.68 15.03 3.32
C GLU A 152 5.65 13.89 3.25
N THR A 153 4.39 14.25 2.97
CA THR A 153 3.36 13.27 2.64
C THR A 153 3.49 12.88 1.18
N VAL A 154 3.83 11.61 0.94
CA VAL A 154 4.17 11.08 -0.38
C VAL A 154 3.08 10.21 -0.97
N ALA A 155 2.12 9.78 -0.15
CA ALA A 155 0.86 9.20 -0.60
C ALA A 155 -0.25 9.38 0.43
N THR A 156 -1.51 9.31 0.00
CA THR A 156 -2.66 9.23 0.88
C THR A 156 -3.65 8.20 0.38
N PHE A 157 -4.42 7.63 1.30
CA PHE A 157 -5.57 6.77 1.02
C PHE A 157 -6.80 7.27 1.75
N ALA A 158 -7.82 7.66 0.98
CA ALA A 158 -9.12 8.09 1.46
C ALA A 158 -10.12 6.94 1.37
N ASN A 159 -10.60 6.46 2.52
CA ASN A 159 -11.67 5.48 2.56
C ASN A 159 -13.01 6.16 2.25
N ASN A 160 -13.82 5.56 1.37
CA ASN A 160 -15.07 6.16 0.89
C ASN A 160 -16.25 6.06 1.90
N GLY A 161 -16.05 5.39 3.04
CA GLY A 161 -17.05 5.18 4.08
C GLY A 161 -18.28 4.40 3.61
N LEU A 162 -19.41 4.63 4.28
CA LEU A 162 -20.70 3.96 4.00
C LEU A 162 -21.37 4.43 2.69
N GLY A 163 -20.80 5.42 1.99
CA GLY A 163 -21.40 6.08 0.83
C GLY A 163 -21.29 5.34 -0.51
N GLY A 164 -20.80 4.10 -0.54
CA GLY A 164 -20.82 3.29 -1.76
C GLY A 164 -20.31 1.88 -1.52
N TRP A 165 -21.21 0.90 -1.46
CA TRP A 165 -20.89 -0.52 -1.23
C TRP A 165 -19.87 -1.12 -2.22
N LYS A 166 -19.62 -0.46 -3.35
CA LYS A 166 -18.65 -0.91 -4.36
C LYS A 166 -17.29 -0.22 -4.25
N LYS A 167 -17.20 1.02 -3.77
CA LYS A 167 -15.96 1.80 -3.76
C LYS A 167 -15.33 1.75 -2.38
N LYS A 168 -14.16 1.14 -2.27
CA LYS A 168 -13.41 1.03 -1.02
C LYS A 168 -12.74 2.36 -0.66
N GLY A 169 -12.15 3.03 -1.64
CA GLY A 169 -11.42 4.28 -1.41
C GLY A 169 -10.70 4.82 -2.62
N ARG A 170 -9.77 5.72 -2.38
CA ARG A 170 -8.96 6.41 -3.39
C ARG A 170 -7.55 6.67 -2.88
N PHE A 171 -6.55 6.39 -3.71
CA PHE A 171 -5.17 6.83 -3.50
C PHE A 171 -4.89 8.16 -4.18
N ARG A 172 -4.03 8.96 -3.55
CA ARG A 172 -3.26 10.03 -4.19
C ARG A 172 -1.78 9.74 -3.97
N ILE A 173 -0.99 9.60 -5.03
CA ILE A 173 0.41 9.16 -4.95
C ILE A 173 1.30 10.22 -5.60
N VAL A 174 2.32 10.69 -4.89
CA VAL A 174 3.32 11.61 -5.46
C VAL A 174 4.22 10.83 -6.42
N GLU A 175 4.34 11.33 -7.66
CA GLU A 175 5.13 10.72 -8.74
C GLU A 175 6.44 11.48 -8.98
N GLY A 176 7.42 10.78 -9.54
CA GLY A 176 8.69 11.35 -10.01
C GLY A 176 9.73 11.58 -8.91
N VAL A 177 9.44 11.20 -7.66
CA VAL A 177 10.35 11.34 -6.52
C VAL A 177 11.10 10.04 -6.24
N TYR A 178 10.44 8.89 -6.36
CA TYR A 178 10.97 7.57 -6.02
C TYR A 178 11.04 6.65 -7.26
N GLY A 179 11.76 5.53 -7.14
CA GLY A 179 12.00 4.54 -8.21
C GLY A 179 10.75 3.92 -8.85
N GLY A 180 10.95 3.13 -9.90
CA GLY A 180 9.89 2.60 -10.77
C GLY A 180 8.80 1.78 -10.08
N ASP A 181 9.12 1.07 -8.98
CA ASP A 181 8.16 0.25 -8.23
C ASP A 181 7.44 1.01 -7.10
N TRP A 182 7.64 2.34 -7.01
CA TRP A 182 7.06 3.16 -5.96
C TRP A 182 5.54 3.03 -5.84
N GLU A 183 4.84 3.05 -6.97
CA GLU A 183 3.39 2.90 -6.98
C GLU A 183 2.96 1.54 -6.42
N ASN A 184 3.62 0.46 -6.84
CA ASN A 184 3.35 -0.90 -6.36
C ASN A 184 3.58 -1.00 -4.85
N LEU A 185 4.65 -0.40 -4.34
CA LEU A 185 4.96 -0.36 -2.92
C LEU A 185 3.88 0.37 -2.11
N VAL A 186 3.43 1.53 -2.58
CA VAL A 186 2.38 2.31 -1.92
C VAL A 186 1.07 1.53 -1.88
N LEU A 187 0.67 0.95 -3.01
CA LEU A 187 -0.56 0.18 -3.13
C LEU A 187 -0.53 -1.05 -2.22
N LEU A 188 0.52 -1.87 -2.33
CA LEU A 188 0.66 -3.11 -1.58
C LEU A 188 0.71 -2.84 -0.07
N SER A 189 1.61 -1.95 0.38
CA SER A 189 1.77 -1.67 1.81
C SER A 189 0.48 -1.14 2.47
N CYS A 190 -0.25 -0.26 1.80
CA CYS A 190 -1.50 0.30 2.35
C CYS A 190 -2.64 -0.73 2.35
N LEU A 191 -2.84 -1.45 1.25
CA LEU A 191 -3.92 -2.42 1.14
C LEU A 191 -3.71 -3.62 2.07
N SER A 192 -2.46 -4.03 2.30
CA SER A 192 -2.14 -5.03 3.32
C SER A 192 -2.48 -4.57 4.74
N LEU A 193 -2.28 -3.29 5.08
CA LEU A 193 -2.71 -2.74 6.37
C LEU A 193 -4.25 -2.76 6.51
N ILE A 194 -4.95 -2.40 5.43
CA ILE A 194 -6.42 -2.40 5.40
C ILE A 194 -6.98 -3.81 5.54
N GLU A 195 -6.38 -4.78 4.85
CA GLU A 195 -6.81 -6.19 4.89
C GLU A 195 -6.55 -6.78 6.27
N LYS A 196 -5.35 -6.60 6.83
CA LYS A 196 -5.01 -7.07 8.19
C LYS A 196 -5.91 -6.48 9.28
N ALA A 197 -6.40 -5.25 9.09
CA ALA A 197 -7.35 -4.62 10.01
C ALA A 197 -8.82 -5.06 9.79
N GLY A 198 -9.17 -5.54 8.59
CA GLY A 198 -10.50 -6.01 8.23
C GLY A 198 -10.73 -7.51 8.45
N GLY A 199 -9.66 -8.31 8.43
CA GLY A 199 -9.65 -9.72 8.81
C GLY A 199 -9.87 -9.88 10.30
N GLY A 200 -11.13 -10.05 10.70
CA GLY A 200 -11.52 -10.25 12.10
C GLY A 200 -10.81 -11.44 12.74
N ALA A 201 -10.22 -11.18 13.90
CA ALA A 201 -10.44 -12.02 15.08
C ALA A 201 -11.85 -11.76 15.62
#